data_AF-A0A640SPF2-F1
#
_entry.id   AF-A0A640SPF2-F1
#
_cell.length_a   1.000
_cell.length_b   1.000
_cell.length_c   1.000
_cell.angle_alpha   90.00
_cell.angle_beta   90.00
_cell.angle_gamma   90.00
#
_symmetry.space_group_name_H-M   'P 1'
#
loop_
_entity.id
_entity.type
_entity.pdbx_description
1 polymer ?
#
loop_
_entity_poly.entity_id
_entity_poly.type
_entity_poly.pdbx_seq_one_letter_code
_entity_poly.pdbx_strand_id
1 'polypeptide(L)'
;MSTPDRKRSGELDRLRAQAEEDFGTYGPQLADRLLTTCQRLRTAGEGEEALLIAQEAVGIHRALVDRYHSVSVGTGLAHALLQLGLCLAELGAAEEAVDVLAECLAFTEVLPAYLWPSGLRLRCNALECLALILGSSGRTAEAVAASHQAITGYRELFEEDPSVAPELARGLHNLATLLAAGAEREQALIPLEESLAMYDQLSVEGNTALAAERSRAQQLHAVLAGGEGEAGDVAGEALSAYHLAAEADAYSATSGLAGIPAHVEIHRVEPVDHVAQPHREQRSMDRNRIDLTEAVQAVRDDLRAATESFDGGDLQFDMGPIELEFTVELERDPRARSGVRTWVVTDAAAGKASAPARHRLTLTLTPRQLAYRSVDVADRM
;
A
#
# COMPACT_ATOMS: atom_id res chain seq x y z
N MET A 1 -25.94 25.54 8.40
CA MET A 1 -25.15 24.32 8.63
C MET A 1 -24.79 23.73 7.27
N SER A 2 -23.52 23.83 6.83
CA SER A 2 -23.08 23.11 5.62
C SER A 2 -23.02 21.62 5.93
N THR A 3 -23.63 20.80 5.06
CA THR A 3 -23.56 19.34 5.13
C THR A 3 -22.10 18.86 5.07
N PRO A 4 -21.76 17.73 5.72
CA PRO A 4 -20.39 17.18 5.73
C PRO A 4 -19.79 17.03 4.33
N ASP A 5 -20.60 16.67 3.33
CA ASP A 5 -20.15 16.53 1.93
C ASP A 5 -19.66 17.84 1.30
N ARG A 6 -20.33 18.97 1.57
CA ARG A 6 -19.88 20.27 1.04
C ARG A 6 -18.53 20.70 1.61
N LYS A 7 -18.24 20.37 2.88
CA LYS A 7 -16.94 20.68 3.48
C LYS A 7 -15.83 19.79 2.92
N ARG A 8 -16.13 18.52 2.61
CA ARG A 8 -15.16 17.53 2.11
C ARG A 8 -14.86 17.70 0.62
N SER A 9 -15.85 18.03 -0.21
CA SER A 9 -15.62 18.47 -1.59
C SER A 9 -14.67 19.66 -1.63
N GLY A 10 -14.91 20.67 -0.77
CA GLY A 10 -14.05 21.84 -0.68
C GLY A 10 -12.65 21.58 -0.11
N GLU A 11 -12.38 20.42 0.48
CA GLU A 11 -11.03 20.02 0.90
C GLU A 11 -10.26 19.40 -0.27
N LEU A 12 -10.91 18.54 -1.06
CA LEU A 12 -10.30 17.96 -2.26
C LEU A 12 -9.99 19.04 -3.31
N ASP A 13 -10.92 19.97 -3.53
CA ASP A 13 -10.71 21.08 -4.47
C ASP A 13 -9.57 22.01 -4.04
N ARG A 14 -9.37 22.21 -2.72
CA ARG A 14 -8.20 22.95 -2.22
C ARG A 14 -6.90 22.20 -2.48
N LEU A 15 -6.87 20.88 -2.23
CA LEU A 15 -5.68 20.06 -2.49
C LEU A 15 -5.33 20.04 -3.98
N ARG A 16 -6.32 20.03 -4.87
CA ARG A 16 -6.12 20.18 -6.32
C ARG A 16 -5.42 21.51 -6.64
N ALA A 17 -5.96 22.63 -6.17
CA ALA A 17 -5.37 23.95 -6.39
C ALA A 17 -3.94 24.05 -5.80
N GLN A 18 -3.71 23.49 -4.61
CA GLN A 18 -2.39 23.47 -3.99
C GLN A 18 -1.39 22.59 -4.76
N ALA A 19 -1.82 21.46 -5.33
CA ALA A 19 -0.98 20.60 -6.16
C ALA A 19 -0.67 21.22 -7.53
N GLU A 20 -1.53 22.09 -8.06
CA GLU A 20 -1.22 22.88 -9.25
C GLU A 20 -0.10 23.90 -8.97
N GLU A 21 -0.09 24.52 -7.79
CA GLU A 21 0.94 25.46 -7.37
C GLU A 21 2.25 24.77 -6.98
N ASP A 22 2.17 23.68 -6.20
CA ASP A 22 3.30 22.87 -5.76
C ASP A 22 2.96 21.38 -5.71
N PHE A 23 3.08 20.73 -6.86
CA PHE A 23 2.87 19.29 -6.99
C PHE A 23 3.85 18.47 -6.14
N GLY A 24 5.05 19.01 -5.85
CA GLY A 24 6.05 18.28 -5.08
C GLY A 24 5.56 18.01 -3.66
N THR A 25 4.98 19.05 -3.07
CA THR A 25 4.49 19.03 -1.69
C THR A 25 3.11 18.39 -1.58
N TYR A 26 2.18 18.76 -2.47
CA TYR A 26 0.76 18.40 -2.33
C TYR A 26 0.32 17.22 -3.20
N GLY A 27 1.11 16.80 -4.19
CA GLY A 27 0.80 15.66 -5.05
C GLY A 27 0.53 14.36 -4.27
N PRO A 28 1.39 13.96 -3.30
CA PRO A 28 1.14 12.78 -2.47
C PRO A 28 -0.15 12.88 -1.64
N GLN A 29 -0.40 14.06 -1.04
CA GLN A 29 -1.57 14.29 -0.19
C GLN A 29 -2.87 14.26 -1.01
N LEU A 30 -2.83 14.81 -2.22
CA LEU A 30 -3.93 14.74 -3.18
C LEU A 30 -4.19 13.28 -3.60
N ALA A 31 -3.15 12.50 -3.88
CA ALA A 31 -3.26 11.11 -4.28
C ALA A 31 -3.98 10.26 -3.21
N ASP A 32 -3.54 10.32 -1.96
CA ASP A 32 -4.15 9.61 -0.83
C ASP A 32 -5.61 10.03 -0.61
N ARG A 33 -5.87 11.32 -0.77
CA ARG A 33 -7.22 11.86 -0.60
C ARG A 33 -8.16 11.41 -1.70
N LEU A 34 -7.69 11.33 -2.94
CA LEU A 34 -8.46 10.81 -4.07
C LEU A 34 -8.81 9.34 -3.84
N LEU A 35 -7.86 8.50 -3.43
CA LEU A 35 -8.13 7.08 -3.13
C LEU A 35 -9.18 6.90 -2.03
N THR A 36 -9.04 7.65 -0.93
CA THR A 36 -10.04 7.63 0.16
C THR A 36 -11.42 8.12 -0.30
N THR A 37 -11.44 9.12 -1.19
CA THR A 37 -12.69 9.66 -1.75
C THR A 37 -13.34 8.67 -2.71
N CYS A 38 -12.55 8.02 -3.57
CA CYS A 38 -13.01 6.97 -4.48
C CYS A 38 -13.69 5.85 -3.70
N GLN A 39 -13.02 5.28 -2.69
CA GLN A 39 -13.58 4.21 -1.87
C GLN A 39 -14.93 4.61 -1.27
N ARG A 40 -15.03 5.83 -0.74
CA ARG A 40 -16.28 6.34 -0.17
C ARG A 40 -17.38 6.48 -1.22
N LEU A 41 -17.08 7.01 -2.39
CA LEU A 41 -18.06 7.16 -3.47
C LEU A 41 -18.57 5.79 -3.94
N ARG A 42 -17.69 4.81 -4.09
CA ARG A 42 -18.06 3.42 -4.36
C ARG A 42 -19.01 2.87 -3.29
N THR A 43 -18.68 3.04 -2.01
CA THR A 43 -19.56 2.60 -0.89
C THR A 43 -20.92 3.30 -0.86
N ALA A 44 -21.02 4.51 -1.44
CA ALA A 44 -22.26 5.26 -1.53
C ALA A 44 -23.09 4.89 -2.77
N GLY A 45 -22.57 4.03 -3.66
CA GLY A 45 -23.19 3.69 -4.95
C GLY A 45 -23.02 4.79 -6.01
N GLU A 46 -22.14 5.78 -5.78
CA GLU A 46 -21.82 6.86 -6.71
C GLU A 46 -20.70 6.41 -7.68
N GLY A 47 -20.99 5.37 -8.48
CA GLY A 47 -19.99 4.67 -9.30
C GLY A 47 -19.38 5.52 -10.42
N GLU A 48 -20.17 6.37 -11.08
CA GLU A 48 -19.68 7.26 -12.14
C GLU A 48 -18.72 8.32 -11.57
N GLU A 49 -19.07 8.94 -10.44
CA GLU A 49 -18.18 9.88 -9.74
C GLU A 49 -16.92 9.17 -9.22
N ALA A 50 -17.06 7.97 -8.66
CA ALA A 50 -15.92 7.18 -8.20
C ALA A 50 -14.93 6.87 -9.33
N LEU A 51 -15.43 6.52 -10.52
CA LEU A 51 -14.60 6.27 -11.69
C LEU A 51 -13.75 7.50 -12.05
N LEU A 52 -14.35 8.69 -12.07
CA LEU A 52 -13.63 9.93 -12.36
C LEU A 52 -12.52 10.20 -11.32
N ILE A 53 -12.83 10.00 -10.04
CA ILE A 53 -11.84 10.16 -8.95
C ILE A 53 -10.73 9.12 -9.04
N ALA A 54 -11.03 7.87 -9.40
CA ALA A 54 -10.04 6.81 -9.58
C ALA A 54 -9.10 7.10 -10.75
N GLN A 55 -9.63 7.58 -11.88
CA GLN A 55 -8.84 7.99 -13.04
C GLN A 55 -7.90 9.15 -12.69
N GLU A 56 -8.38 10.15 -11.95
CA GLU A 56 -7.55 11.24 -11.45
C GLU A 56 -6.45 10.71 -10.52
N ALA A 57 -6.78 9.81 -9.58
CA ALA A 57 -5.80 9.22 -8.67
C ALA A 57 -4.68 8.49 -9.43
N VAL A 58 -5.01 7.69 -10.45
CA VAL A 58 -4.02 7.04 -11.31
C VAL A 58 -3.15 8.07 -12.03
N GLY A 59 -3.74 9.14 -12.56
CA GLY A 59 -3.00 10.23 -13.19
C GLY A 59 -1.98 10.89 -12.24
N ILE A 60 -2.39 11.21 -11.02
CA ILE A 60 -1.51 11.76 -9.99
C ILE A 60 -0.40 10.77 -9.61
N HIS A 61 -0.74 9.50 -9.37
CA HIS A 61 0.25 8.49 -9.02
C HIS A 61 1.26 8.22 -10.14
N ARG A 62 0.85 8.21 -11.42
CA ARG A 62 1.78 8.12 -12.56
C ARG A 62 2.75 9.30 -12.58
N ALA A 63 2.25 10.52 -12.40
CA ALA A 63 3.11 11.71 -12.32
C ALA A 63 4.07 11.66 -11.11
N LEU A 64 3.67 11.06 -9.99
CA LEU A 64 4.55 10.83 -8.85
C LEU A 64 5.63 9.77 -9.17
N VAL A 65 5.29 8.68 -9.87
CA VAL A 65 6.26 7.66 -10.32
C VAL A 65 7.28 8.30 -11.27
N ASP A 66 6.83 9.09 -12.23
CA ASP A 66 7.71 9.78 -13.19
C ASP A 66 8.61 10.82 -12.54
N ARG A 67 8.18 11.43 -11.43
CA ARG A 67 8.98 12.42 -10.70
C ARG A 67 9.99 11.76 -9.78
N TYR A 68 9.50 10.97 -8.83
CA TYR A 68 10.31 10.46 -7.72
C TYR A 68 10.95 9.12 -8.02
N HIS A 69 10.37 8.37 -8.96
CA HIS A 69 10.93 7.12 -9.43
C HIS A 69 11.18 6.10 -8.30
N SER A 70 10.46 6.22 -7.19
CA SER A 70 10.59 5.33 -6.05
C SER A 70 9.65 4.14 -6.20
N VAL A 71 10.12 2.96 -5.77
CA VAL A 71 9.32 1.75 -5.68
C VAL A 71 8.09 1.95 -4.78
N SER A 72 8.22 2.70 -3.66
CA SER A 72 7.10 2.96 -2.75
C SER A 72 5.96 3.73 -3.44
N VAL A 73 6.29 4.60 -4.39
CA VAL A 73 5.31 5.33 -5.19
C VAL A 73 4.63 4.40 -6.21
N GLY A 74 5.35 3.38 -6.68
CA GLY A 74 4.78 2.30 -7.51
C GLY A 74 3.70 1.50 -6.79
N THR A 75 3.83 1.25 -5.49
CA THR A 75 2.77 0.60 -4.69
C THR A 75 1.49 1.44 -4.63
N GLY A 76 1.63 2.77 -4.53
CA GLY A 76 0.47 3.67 -4.58
C GLY A 76 -0.24 3.65 -5.94
N LEU A 77 0.54 3.61 -7.03
CA LEU A 77 -0.02 3.45 -8.37
C LEU A 77 -0.77 2.11 -8.52
N ALA A 78 -0.20 1.01 -8.05
CA ALA A 78 -0.86 -0.29 -8.06
C ALA A 78 -2.20 -0.26 -7.27
N HIS A 79 -2.23 0.40 -6.11
CA HIS A 79 -3.48 0.59 -5.37
C HIS A 79 -4.50 1.43 -6.17
N ALA A 80 -4.07 2.52 -6.80
CA ALA A 80 -4.96 3.34 -7.62
C ALA A 80 -5.53 2.58 -8.82
N LEU A 81 -4.71 1.74 -9.47
CA LEU A 81 -5.14 0.85 -10.55
C LEU A 81 -6.14 -0.19 -10.04
N LEU A 82 -5.93 -0.78 -8.87
CA LEU A 82 -6.91 -1.68 -8.24
C LEU A 82 -8.28 -0.99 -8.05
N GLN A 83 -8.29 0.23 -7.52
CA GLN A 83 -9.53 1.00 -7.33
C GLN A 83 -10.19 1.36 -8.66
N LEU A 84 -9.41 1.72 -9.69
CA LEU A 84 -9.92 1.97 -11.03
C LEU A 84 -10.53 0.71 -11.66
N GLY A 85 -9.87 -0.44 -11.54
CA GLY A 85 -10.39 -1.72 -12.02
C GLY A 85 -11.71 -2.09 -11.35
N LEU A 86 -11.85 -1.84 -10.05
CA LEU A 86 -13.11 -2.04 -9.33
C LEU A 86 -14.23 -1.11 -9.82
N CYS A 87 -13.96 0.18 -10.01
CA CYS A 87 -14.95 1.12 -10.59
C CYS A 87 -15.40 0.70 -11.99
N LEU A 88 -14.46 0.25 -12.84
CA LEU A 88 -14.77 -0.20 -14.19
C LEU A 88 -15.65 -1.45 -14.17
N ALA A 89 -15.34 -2.41 -13.30
CA ALA A 89 -16.15 -3.61 -13.12
C ALA A 89 -17.58 -3.30 -12.65
N GLU A 90 -17.74 -2.38 -11.69
CA GLU A 90 -19.04 -1.93 -11.19
C GLU A 90 -19.92 -1.28 -12.27
N LEU A 91 -19.28 -0.64 -13.27
CA LEU A 91 -19.95 0.00 -14.40
C LEU A 91 -20.09 -0.94 -15.62
N GLY A 92 -19.71 -2.21 -15.48
CA GLY A 92 -19.83 -3.23 -16.54
C GLY A 92 -18.77 -3.15 -17.64
N ALA A 93 -17.70 -2.36 -17.44
CA ALA A 93 -16.57 -2.24 -18.35
C ALA A 93 -15.51 -3.33 -18.05
N ALA A 94 -15.89 -4.60 -18.26
CA ALA A 94 -15.12 -5.76 -17.80
C ALA A 94 -13.73 -5.87 -18.47
N GLU A 95 -13.63 -5.67 -19.78
CA GLU A 95 -12.34 -5.79 -20.49
C GLU A 95 -11.38 -4.66 -20.09
N GLU A 96 -11.87 -3.42 -19.96
CA GLU A 96 -11.06 -2.31 -19.45
C GLU A 96 -10.59 -2.56 -18.01
N ALA A 97 -11.44 -3.18 -17.17
CA ALA A 97 -11.06 -3.57 -15.81
C ALA A 97 -9.95 -4.63 -15.80
N VAL A 98 -10.01 -5.63 -16.69
CA VAL A 98 -8.96 -6.65 -16.86
C VAL A 98 -7.64 -5.99 -17.24
N ASP A 99 -7.65 -5.07 -18.22
CA ASP A 99 -6.43 -4.38 -18.68
C ASP A 99 -5.77 -3.57 -17.53
N VAL A 100 -6.57 -2.83 -16.76
CA VAL A 100 -6.10 -2.04 -15.62
C VAL A 100 -5.57 -2.94 -14.50
N LEU A 101 -6.22 -4.06 -14.22
CA LEU A 101 -5.76 -5.02 -13.21
C LEU A 101 -4.49 -5.76 -13.63
N ALA A 102 -4.32 -6.05 -14.92
CA ALA A 102 -3.07 -6.59 -15.45
C ALA A 102 -1.90 -5.61 -15.25
N GLU A 103 -2.12 -4.31 -15.48
CA GLU A 103 -1.13 -3.27 -15.16
C GLU A 103 -0.81 -3.25 -13.66
N CYS A 104 -1.83 -3.30 -12.79
CA CYS A 104 -1.63 -3.40 -11.33
C CYS A 104 -0.75 -4.60 -10.96
N LEU A 105 -1.05 -5.79 -11.50
CA LEU A 105 -0.29 -7.00 -11.21
C LEU A 105 1.16 -6.92 -11.66
N ALA A 106 1.43 -6.30 -12.81
CA ALA A 106 2.80 -6.06 -13.29
C ALA A 106 3.61 -5.17 -12.32
N PHE A 107 2.98 -4.15 -11.70
CA PHE A 107 3.62 -3.37 -10.65
C PHE A 107 3.90 -4.18 -9.39
N THR A 108 2.96 -5.05 -8.98
CA THR A 108 3.14 -5.88 -7.78
C THR A 108 4.21 -6.96 -7.93
N GLU A 109 4.47 -7.45 -9.14
CA GLU A 109 5.43 -8.52 -9.42
C GLU A 109 6.88 -8.10 -9.16
N VAL A 110 7.19 -6.82 -9.33
CA VAL A 110 8.54 -6.26 -9.17
C VAL A 110 8.76 -5.58 -7.82
N LEU A 111 7.84 -5.75 -6.86
CA LEU A 111 7.98 -5.14 -5.54
C LEU A 111 9.11 -5.82 -4.73
N PRO A 112 10.04 -5.04 -4.13
CA PRO A 112 11.07 -5.54 -3.23
C PRO A 112 10.51 -6.20 -1.98
N ALA A 113 11.30 -7.12 -1.43
CA ALA A 113 10.96 -7.89 -0.23
C ALA A 113 10.62 -7.04 1.01
N TYR A 114 11.17 -5.82 1.15
CA TYR A 114 10.86 -4.98 2.31
C TYR A 114 9.43 -4.41 2.29
N LEU A 115 8.70 -4.51 1.18
CA LEU A 115 7.28 -4.17 1.08
C LEU A 115 6.37 -5.36 1.44
N TRP A 116 6.95 -6.51 1.77
CA TRP A 116 6.25 -7.59 2.42
C TRP A 116 5.80 -7.17 3.83
N PRO A 117 4.58 -7.53 4.27
CA PRO A 117 3.54 -8.32 3.57
C PRO A 117 2.57 -7.49 2.71
N SER A 118 2.61 -6.16 2.79
CA SER A 118 1.62 -5.27 2.16
C SER A 118 1.57 -5.39 0.63
N GLY A 119 2.72 -5.56 -0.03
CA GLY A 119 2.81 -5.75 -1.47
C GLY A 119 2.17 -7.05 -1.95
N LEU A 120 2.34 -8.14 -1.20
CA LEU A 120 1.67 -9.41 -1.52
C LEU A 120 0.16 -9.28 -1.29
N ARG A 121 -0.28 -8.65 -0.19
CA ARG A 121 -1.72 -8.43 0.05
C ARG A 121 -2.38 -7.68 -1.10
N LEU A 122 -1.72 -6.64 -1.62
CA LEU A 122 -2.21 -5.89 -2.78
C LEU A 122 -2.32 -6.78 -4.03
N ARG A 123 -1.32 -7.64 -4.28
CA ARG A 123 -1.35 -8.61 -5.37
C ARG A 123 -2.50 -9.60 -5.24
N CYS A 124 -2.71 -10.18 -4.05
CA CYS A 124 -3.82 -11.11 -3.81
C CYS A 124 -5.17 -10.45 -4.04
N ASN A 125 -5.35 -9.21 -3.57
CA ASN A 125 -6.58 -8.46 -3.79
C ASN A 125 -6.82 -8.20 -5.29
N ALA A 126 -5.80 -7.82 -6.05
CA ALA A 126 -5.91 -7.61 -7.49
C ALA A 126 -6.22 -8.91 -8.26
N LEU A 127 -5.61 -10.03 -7.86
CA LEU A 127 -5.89 -11.35 -8.43
C LEU A 127 -7.33 -11.80 -8.16
N GLU A 128 -7.86 -11.59 -6.95
CA GLU A 128 -9.26 -11.90 -6.64
C GLU A 128 -10.23 -11.04 -7.45
N CYS A 129 -9.98 -9.73 -7.56
CA CYS A 129 -10.79 -8.86 -8.42
C CYS A 129 -10.80 -9.37 -9.86
N LEU A 130 -9.62 -9.67 -10.38
CA LEU A 130 -9.46 -10.18 -11.74
C LEU A 130 -10.20 -11.51 -11.93
N ALA A 131 -10.08 -12.43 -10.97
CA ALA A 131 -10.76 -13.72 -11.02
C ALA A 131 -12.29 -13.56 -11.13
N LEU A 132 -12.88 -12.67 -10.32
CA LEU A 132 -14.32 -12.43 -10.34
C LEU A 132 -14.79 -11.81 -11.66
N ILE A 133 -14.05 -10.83 -12.19
CA ILE A 133 -14.36 -10.18 -13.48
C ILE A 133 -14.25 -11.16 -14.66
N LEU A 134 -13.20 -11.99 -14.66
CA LEU A 134 -13.03 -13.05 -15.66
C LEU A 134 -14.16 -14.08 -15.55
N GLY A 135 -14.56 -14.45 -14.34
CA GLY A 135 -15.65 -15.38 -14.07
C GLY A 135 -17.00 -14.89 -14.59
N SER A 136 -17.37 -13.64 -14.29
CA SER A 136 -18.62 -13.03 -14.78
C SER A 136 -18.63 -12.84 -16.30
N SER A 137 -17.45 -12.74 -16.92
CA SER A 137 -17.28 -12.67 -18.38
C SER A 137 -17.23 -14.04 -19.07
N GLY A 138 -17.39 -15.15 -18.32
CA GLY A 138 -17.37 -16.52 -18.85
C GLY A 138 -15.97 -17.09 -19.13
N ARG A 139 -14.90 -16.39 -18.75
CA ARG A 139 -13.49 -16.83 -18.89
C ARG A 139 -13.06 -17.70 -17.70
N THR A 140 -13.85 -18.75 -17.42
CA THR A 140 -13.78 -19.55 -16.18
C THR A 140 -12.39 -20.13 -15.89
N ALA A 141 -11.69 -20.65 -16.90
CA ALA A 141 -10.37 -21.25 -16.69
C ALA A 141 -9.32 -20.22 -16.23
N GLU A 142 -9.37 -19.01 -16.79
CA GLU A 142 -8.47 -17.91 -16.39
C GLU A 142 -8.85 -17.38 -14.99
N ALA A 143 -10.14 -17.31 -14.69
CA ALA A 143 -10.65 -16.93 -13.37
C ALA A 143 -10.17 -17.87 -12.26
N VAL A 144 -10.32 -19.18 -12.46
CA VAL A 144 -9.87 -20.22 -11.52
C VAL A 144 -8.34 -20.15 -11.32
N ALA A 145 -7.58 -19.94 -12.40
CA ALA A 145 -6.12 -19.78 -12.31
C ALA A 145 -5.73 -18.55 -11.46
N ALA A 146 -6.39 -17.41 -11.67
CA ALA A 146 -6.13 -16.19 -10.89
C ALA A 146 -6.48 -16.37 -9.40
N SER A 147 -7.62 -16.99 -9.09
CA SER A 147 -8.02 -17.22 -7.69
C SER A 147 -7.09 -18.21 -6.97
N HIS A 148 -6.61 -19.27 -7.65
CA HIS A 148 -5.58 -20.14 -7.07
C HIS A 148 -4.29 -19.40 -6.71
N GLN A 149 -3.85 -18.46 -7.55
CA GLN A 149 -2.69 -17.62 -7.25
C GLN A 149 -2.95 -16.71 -6.05
N ALA A 150 -4.15 -16.12 -5.95
CA ALA A 150 -4.52 -15.29 -4.80
C ALA A 150 -4.53 -16.10 -3.50
N ILE A 151 -5.15 -17.29 -3.49
CA ILE A 151 -5.20 -18.19 -2.33
C ILE A 151 -3.81 -18.64 -1.90
N THR A 152 -2.91 -18.92 -2.85
CA THR A 152 -1.51 -19.25 -2.53
C THR A 152 -0.87 -18.10 -1.74
N GLY A 153 -1.02 -16.86 -2.21
CA GLY A 153 -0.49 -15.70 -1.49
C GLY A 153 -1.21 -15.43 -0.16
N TYR A 154 -2.53 -15.57 -0.08
CA TYR A 154 -3.24 -15.41 1.19
C TYR A 154 -2.84 -16.47 2.22
N ARG A 155 -2.50 -17.69 1.81
CA ARG A 155 -1.94 -18.71 2.72
C ARG A 155 -0.57 -18.31 3.24
N GLU A 156 0.32 -17.83 2.36
CA GLU A 156 1.62 -17.28 2.78
C GLU A 156 1.45 -16.10 3.77
N LEU A 157 0.49 -15.21 3.52
CA LEU A 157 0.17 -14.10 4.44
C LEU A 157 -0.39 -14.60 5.78
N PHE A 158 -1.24 -15.62 5.76
CA PHE A 158 -1.89 -16.16 6.94
C PHE A 158 -0.90 -16.88 7.88
N GLU A 159 0.15 -17.50 7.35
CA GLU A 159 1.23 -18.10 8.16
C GLU A 159 1.96 -17.06 9.02
N GLU A 160 2.13 -15.84 8.50
CA GLU A 160 2.77 -14.73 9.20
C GLU A 160 1.80 -13.93 10.08
N ASP A 161 0.58 -13.70 9.57
CA ASP A 161 -0.45 -12.88 10.21
C ASP A 161 -1.83 -13.54 10.09
N PRO A 162 -2.31 -14.21 11.15
CA PRO A 162 -3.64 -14.80 11.17
C PRO A 162 -4.80 -13.81 11.00
N SER A 163 -4.55 -12.49 11.08
CA SER A 163 -5.58 -11.48 10.82
C SER A 163 -6.10 -11.52 9.37
N VAL A 164 -5.38 -12.18 8.45
CA VAL A 164 -5.78 -12.39 7.04
C VAL A 164 -6.83 -13.50 6.86
N ALA A 165 -7.24 -14.15 7.95
CA ALA A 165 -8.26 -15.20 7.89
C ALA A 165 -9.55 -14.83 7.14
N PRO A 166 -10.14 -13.62 7.32
CA PRO A 166 -11.33 -13.21 6.57
C PRO A 166 -11.06 -13.17 5.06
N GLU A 167 -9.94 -12.60 4.61
CA GLU A 167 -9.61 -12.52 3.19
C GLU A 167 -9.36 -13.89 2.56
N LEU A 168 -8.67 -14.78 3.28
CA LEU A 168 -8.45 -16.16 2.82
C LEU A 168 -9.78 -16.94 2.74
N ALA A 169 -10.63 -16.84 3.77
CA ALA A 169 -11.94 -17.49 3.78
C ALA A 169 -12.83 -17.02 2.62
N ARG A 170 -12.82 -15.71 2.35
CA ARG A 170 -13.55 -15.12 1.21
C ARG A 170 -12.98 -15.57 -0.13
N GLY A 171 -11.66 -15.59 -0.30
CA GLY A 171 -11.02 -16.07 -1.54
C GLY A 171 -11.34 -17.54 -1.82
N LEU A 172 -11.35 -18.39 -0.80
CA LEU A 172 -11.75 -19.79 -0.90
C LEU A 172 -13.23 -19.94 -1.31
N HIS A 173 -14.12 -19.11 -0.77
CA HIS A 173 -15.53 -19.07 -1.18
C HIS A 173 -15.70 -18.65 -2.65
N ASN A 174 -14.93 -17.65 -3.09
CA ASN A 174 -14.93 -17.18 -4.48
C ASN A 174 -14.44 -18.28 -5.43
N LEU A 175 -13.34 -18.98 -5.08
CA LEU A 175 -12.87 -20.13 -5.85
C LEU A 175 -13.93 -21.21 -5.97
N ALA A 176 -14.61 -21.56 -4.86
CA ALA A 176 -15.71 -22.53 -4.89
C ALA A 176 -16.82 -22.10 -5.85
N THR A 177 -17.17 -20.81 -5.86
CA THR A 177 -18.16 -20.24 -6.78
C THR A 177 -17.73 -20.38 -8.24
N LEU A 178 -16.47 -20.05 -8.56
CA LEU A 178 -15.92 -20.16 -9.90
C LEU A 178 -15.87 -21.62 -10.40
N LEU A 179 -15.48 -22.56 -9.53
CA LEU A 179 -15.46 -24.00 -9.84
C LEU A 179 -16.87 -24.55 -10.05
N ALA A 180 -17.84 -24.11 -9.25
CA ALA A 180 -19.24 -24.49 -9.41
C ALA A 180 -19.81 -24.02 -10.75
N ALA A 181 -19.49 -22.79 -11.18
CA ALA A 181 -19.86 -22.26 -12.49
C ALA A 181 -19.21 -23.01 -13.66
N GLY A 182 -18.00 -23.57 -13.45
CA GLY A 182 -17.32 -24.46 -14.40
C GLY A 182 -17.90 -25.90 -14.48
N ALA A 183 -18.99 -26.18 -13.75
CA ALA A 183 -19.55 -27.52 -13.56
C ALA A 183 -18.59 -28.52 -12.86
N GLU A 184 -17.56 -28.03 -12.16
CA GLU A 184 -16.59 -28.82 -11.39
C GLU A 184 -17.06 -28.96 -9.93
N ARG A 185 -18.30 -29.41 -9.75
CA ARG A 185 -19.04 -29.38 -8.48
C ARG A 185 -18.33 -30.06 -7.32
N GLU A 186 -17.73 -31.22 -7.56
CA GLU A 186 -16.98 -31.96 -6.53
C GLU A 186 -15.72 -31.21 -6.09
N GLN A 187 -15.05 -30.52 -7.02
CA GLN A 187 -13.87 -29.72 -6.71
C GLN A 187 -14.22 -28.44 -5.97
N ALA A 188 -15.41 -27.87 -6.21
CA ALA A 188 -15.91 -26.68 -5.52
C ALA A 188 -16.15 -26.90 -4.02
N LEU A 189 -16.47 -28.13 -3.59
CA LEU A 189 -16.71 -28.43 -2.18
C LEU A 189 -15.45 -28.29 -1.31
N ILE A 190 -14.27 -28.64 -1.86
CA ILE A 190 -13.01 -28.63 -1.11
C ILE A 190 -12.68 -27.23 -0.55
N PRO A 191 -12.54 -26.16 -1.38
CA PRO A 191 -12.26 -24.83 -0.86
C PRO A 191 -13.43 -24.26 -0.06
N LEU A 192 -14.68 -24.68 -0.34
CA LEU A 192 -15.84 -24.19 0.39
C LEU A 192 -15.91 -24.71 1.83
N GLU A 193 -15.58 -25.98 2.04
CA GLU A 193 -15.48 -26.58 3.38
C GLU A 193 -14.36 -25.92 4.19
N GLU A 194 -13.22 -25.61 3.55
CA GLU A 194 -12.13 -24.86 4.17
C GLU A 194 -12.56 -23.43 4.55
N SER A 195 -13.24 -22.71 3.64
CA SER A 195 -13.81 -21.39 3.89
C SER A 195 -14.75 -21.39 5.11
N LEU A 196 -15.67 -22.35 5.17
CA LEU A 196 -16.60 -22.50 6.30
C LEU A 196 -15.88 -22.80 7.62
N ALA A 197 -14.87 -23.68 7.60
CA ALA A 197 -14.08 -23.97 8.78
C ALA A 197 -13.34 -22.73 9.30
N MET A 198 -12.87 -21.85 8.41
CA MET A 198 -12.28 -20.57 8.81
C MET A 198 -13.33 -19.62 9.41
N TYR A 199 -14.49 -19.47 8.77
CA TYR A 199 -15.59 -18.66 9.32
C TYR A 199 -16.14 -19.18 10.66
N ASP A 200 -16.02 -20.48 10.93
CA ASP A 200 -16.36 -21.09 12.22
C ASP A 200 -15.39 -20.69 13.34
N GLN A 201 -14.12 -20.46 13.00
CA GLN A 201 -13.08 -20.00 13.93
C GLN A 201 -13.11 -18.48 14.16
N LEU A 202 -13.64 -17.72 13.20
CA LEU A 202 -13.78 -16.28 13.30
C LEU A 202 -14.98 -15.88 14.16
N SER A 203 -14.79 -14.88 15.03
CA SER A 203 -15.91 -14.29 15.77
C SER A 203 -16.75 -13.42 14.83
N VAL A 204 -17.97 -13.86 14.56
CA VAL A 204 -18.97 -13.09 13.78
C VAL A 204 -19.81 -12.16 14.64
N GLU A 205 -19.65 -12.20 15.97
CA GLU A 205 -20.43 -11.37 16.90
C GLU A 205 -20.08 -9.89 16.72
N GLY A 206 -21.06 -9.09 16.31
CA GLY A 206 -20.89 -7.66 16.04
C GLY A 206 -20.30 -7.31 14.68
N ASN A 207 -19.91 -8.30 13.85
CA ASN A 207 -19.44 -8.09 12.49
C ASN A 207 -20.46 -8.58 11.45
N THR A 208 -21.33 -7.67 10.99
CA THR A 208 -22.41 -7.98 10.05
C THR A 208 -21.91 -8.40 8.67
N ALA A 209 -20.75 -7.89 8.23
CA ALA A 209 -20.15 -8.26 6.95
C ALA A 209 -19.69 -9.73 6.99
N LEU A 210 -18.94 -10.10 8.03
CA LEU A 210 -18.44 -11.45 8.20
C LEU A 210 -19.57 -12.48 8.39
N ALA A 211 -20.63 -12.10 9.11
CA ALA A 211 -21.83 -12.92 9.23
C ALA A 211 -22.52 -13.14 7.87
N ALA A 212 -22.59 -12.10 7.02
CA ALA A 212 -23.16 -12.22 5.68
C ALA A 212 -22.30 -13.10 4.76
N GLU A 213 -20.98 -12.96 4.80
CA GLU A 213 -20.06 -13.83 4.05
C GLU A 213 -20.19 -15.29 4.45
N ARG A 214 -20.18 -15.58 5.76
CA ARG A 214 -20.41 -16.95 6.26
C ARG A 214 -21.75 -17.50 5.79
N SER A 215 -22.81 -16.68 5.82
CA SER A 215 -24.13 -17.09 5.35
C SER A 215 -24.15 -17.44 3.86
N ARG A 216 -23.44 -16.69 3.01
CA ARG A 216 -23.28 -17.00 1.59
C ARG A 216 -22.52 -18.31 1.36
N ALA A 217 -21.44 -18.54 2.12
CA ALA A 217 -20.71 -19.81 2.06
C ALA A 217 -21.60 -21.00 2.45
N GLN A 218 -22.43 -20.85 3.48
CA GLN A 218 -23.39 -21.89 3.89
C GLN A 218 -24.47 -22.16 2.84
N GLN A 219 -24.98 -21.11 2.19
CA GLN A 219 -25.95 -21.22 1.11
C GLN A 219 -25.36 -21.96 -0.09
N LEU A 220 -24.16 -21.58 -0.54
CA LEU A 220 -23.46 -22.27 -1.62
C LEU A 220 -23.23 -23.75 -1.28
N HIS A 221 -22.83 -24.03 -0.04
CA HIS A 221 -22.59 -25.41 0.41
C HIS A 221 -23.88 -26.24 0.39
N ALA A 222 -25.00 -25.68 0.86
CA ALA A 222 -26.31 -26.33 0.79
C ALA A 222 -26.74 -26.61 -0.66
N VAL A 223 -26.53 -25.64 -1.57
CA VAL A 223 -26.79 -25.83 -3.00
C VAL A 223 -25.93 -26.95 -3.56
N LEU A 224 -24.61 -26.96 -3.29
CA LEU A 224 -23.67 -27.96 -3.82
C LEU A 224 -23.91 -29.37 -3.26
N ALA A 225 -24.24 -29.50 -1.98
CA ALA A 225 -24.53 -30.78 -1.32
C ALA A 225 -25.93 -31.35 -1.66
N GLY A 226 -26.92 -30.49 -1.91
CA GLY A 226 -28.32 -30.88 -2.10
C GLY A 226 -28.68 -31.43 -3.49
N GLY A 227 -27.79 -31.33 -4.48
CA GLY A 227 -28.00 -31.84 -5.85
C GLY A 227 -29.09 -31.11 -6.67
N GLU A 228 -29.89 -30.24 -6.06
CA GLU A 228 -30.96 -29.47 -6.70
C GLU A 228 -30.61 -27.98 -6.69
N GLY A 229 -30.53 -27.40 -7.89
CA GLY A 229 -30.20 -25.99 -8.12
C GLY A 229 -29.15 -25.87 -9.22
N GLU A 230 -29.49 -25.17 -10.31
CA GLU A 230 -28.45 -24.56 -11.14
C GLU A 230 -27.68 -23.61 -10.23
N ALA A 231 -26.35 -23.75 -10.17
CA ALA A 231 -25.51 -22.65 -9.74
C ALA A 231 -25.77 -21.55 -10.78
N GLY A 232 -26.77 -20.70 -10.53
CA GLY A 232 -27.13 -19.58 -11.38
C GLY A 232 -25.99 -18.57 -11.45
N ASP A 233 -26.27 -17.30 -11.69
CA ASP A 233 -25.26 -16.24 -11.74
C ASP A 233 -24.62 -15.92 -10.36
N VAL A 234 -24.12 -16.94 -9.67
CA VAL A 234 -23.40 -16.88 -8.39
C VAL A 234 -22.10 -16.11 -8.58
N ALA A 235 -21.54 -16.06 -9.80
CA ALA A 235 -20.39 -15.23 -10.14
C ALA A 235 -20.72 -13.72 -10.08
N GLY A 236 -21.88 -13.29 -10.60
CA GLY A 236 -22.37 -11.91 -10.44
C GLY A 236 -22.67 -11.54 -8.98
N GLU A 237 -23.18 -12.48 -8.19
CA GLU A 237 -23.38 -12.30 -6.74
C GLU A 237 -22.04 -12.24 -5.97
N ALA A 238 -21.03 -13.02 -6.37
CA ALA A 238 -19.70 -13.01 -5.77
C ALA A 238 -18.95 -11.70 -6.06
N LEU A 239 -19.10 -11.13 -7.24
CA LEU A 239 -18.59 -9.79 -7.55
C LEU A 239 -19.25 -8.74 -6.64
N SER A 240 -20.58 -8.76 -6.53
CA SER A 240 -21.34 -7.89 -5.63
C SER A 240 -20.95 -8.05 -4.15
N ALA A 241 -20.63 -9.26 -3.72
CA ALA A 241 -20.21 -9.57 -2.36
C ALA A 241 -18.74 -9.18 -2.07
N TYR A 242 -17.84 -9.34 -3.05
CA TYR A 242 -16.47 -8.84 -2.97
C TYR A 242 -16.45 -7.32 -2.84
N HIS A 243 -17.34 -6.62 -3.55
CA HIS A 243 -17.50 -5.18 -3.39
C HIS A 243 -17.83 -4.81 -1.94
N LEU A 244 -18.81 -5.47 -1.31
CA LEU A 244 -19.22 -5.22 0.09
C LEU A 244 -18.15 -5.61 1.13
N ALA A 245 -17.25 -6.55 0.80
CA ALA A 245 -16.19 -7.02 1.69
C ALA A 245 -14.90 -6.18 1.60
N ALA A 246 -14.53 -5.77 0.37
CA ALA A 246 -13.41 -4.87 0.13
C ALA A 246 -13.63 -3.48 0.78
N GLU A 247 -14.88 -3.14 1.12
CA GLU A 247 -15.27 -1.97 1.93
C GLU A 247 -14.69 -1.98 3.35
N ALA A 248 -14.38 -3.14 3.93
CA ALA A 248 -13.87 -3.28 5.30
C ALA A 248 -12.33 -3.35 5.39
N ASP A 249 -11.67 -3.97 4.40
CA ASP A 249 -10.25 -4.35 4.50
C ASP A 249 -9.28 -3.32 3.89
N ALA A 250 -9.75 -2.46 2.98
CA ALA A 250 -8.86 -1.62 2.15
C ALA A 250 -8.17 -0.47 2.91
N TYR A 251 -8.64 -0.10 4.12
CA TYR A 251 -8.07 1.03 4.87
C TYR A 251 -6.81 0.68 5.66
N SER A 252 -6.52 -0.60 5.92
CA SER A 252 -5.28 -1.00 6.61
C SER A 252 -4.09 -1.10 5.66
N ALA A 253 -4.32 -1.51 4.40
CA ALA A 253 -3.26 -1.67 3.41
C ALA A 253 -2.74 -0.34 2.82
N THR A 254 -3.55 0.72 2.81
CA THR A 254 -3.15 2.08 2.38
C THR A 254 -2.29 2.81 3.39
N SER A 255 -2.16 2.31 4.61
CA SER A 255 -1.20 2.83 5.58
C SER A 255 0.27 2.71 5.08
N GLY A 256 0.52 1.92 4.03
CA GLY A 256 1.79 1.88 3.31
C GLY A 256 2.14 3.14 2.50
N LEU A 257 1.18 4.00 2.11
CA LEU A 257 1.45 5.32 1.50
C LEU A 257 1.80 6.39 2.53
N ALA A 258 1.41 6.20 3.79
CA ALA A 258 1.93 7.00 4.89
C ALA A 258 3.40 6.67 5.25
N GLY A 259 4.01 5.76 4.48
CA GLY A 259 5.45 5.53 4.37
C GLY A 259 6.14 6.24 3.20
N ILE A 260 5.47 7.11 2.41
CA ILE A 260 6.21 8.15 1.69
C ILE A 260 6.93 8.95 2.78
N PRO A 261 8.27 9.01 2.79
CA PRO A 261 8.98 9.67 3.87
C PRO A 261 8.39 11.07 4.07
N ALA A 262 8.06 11.35 5.32
CA ALA A 262 7.81 12.70 5.83
C ALA A 262 8.73 13.68 5.11
N HIS A 263 8.16 14.76 4.59
CA HIS A 263 8.86 15.86 3.92
C HIS A 263 10.30 15.99 4.42
N VAL A 264 11.25 15.49 3.64
CA VAL A 264 12.65 15.84 3.81
C VAL A 264 12.79 17.22 3.19
N GLU A 265 12.39 18.24 3.94
CA GLU A 265 12.73 19.62 3.61
C GLU A 265 14.20 19.83 3.98
N ILE A 266 15.06 19.82 2.97
CA ILE A 266 16.45 20.26 3.11
C ILE A 266 16.40 21.78 3.24
N HIS A 267 16.33 22.28 4.47
CA HIS A 267 16.20 23.72 4.71
C HIS A 267 17.46 24.50 4.34
N ARG A 268 18.64 23.86 4.40
CA ARG A 268 19.91 24.52 4.14
C ARG A 268 21.04 23.53 3.87
N VAL A 269 21.78 23.77 2.78
CA VAL A 269 23.04 23.09 2.48
C VAL A 269 24.13 24.13 2.55
N GLU A 270 24.95 24.10 3.60
CA GLU A 270 26.10 25.00 3.72
C GLU A 270 27.38 24.28 3.31
N PRO A 271 28.20 24.87 2.41
CA PRO A 271 29.55 24.37 2.17
C PRO A 271 30.39 24.59 3.44
N VAL A 272 31.09 23.57 3.90
CA VAL A 272 32.04 23.71 5.00
C VAL A 272 33.38 24.17 4.41
N ASP A 273 33.79 25.40 4.73
CA ASP A 273 34.99 26.02 4.16
C ASP A 273 36.26 25.19 4.40
N HIS A 274 36.87 24.70 3.31
CA HIS A 274 38.23 24.18 3.32
C HIS A 274 39.06 24.73 2.17
N VAL A 275 40.29 25.10 2.51
CA VAL A 275 41.31 25.68 1.63
C VAL A 275 41.68 24.68 0.53
N ALA A 276 41.44 25.05 -0.73
CA ALA A 276 41.68 24.20 -1.90
C ALA A 276 43.17 24.17 -2.33
N GLN A 277 43.69 22.98 -2.63
CA GLN A 277 44.87 22.75 -3.47
C GLN A 277 44.59 21.55 -4.42
N PRO A 278 45.19 21.50 -5.63
CA PRO A 278 44.64 20.68 -6.71
C PRO A 278 45.24 19.26 -6.82
N HIS A 279 44.34 18.34 -7.21
CA HIS A 279 44.50 17.05 -7.92
C HIS A 279 45.31 15.88 -7.31
N ARG A 280 44.63 14.73 -7.09
CA ARG A 280 44.74 13.49 -7.92
C ARG A 280 43.81 12.37 -7.42
N GLU A 281 43.33 11.57 -8.37
CA GLU A 281 42.41 10.44 -8.22
C GLU A 281 42.99 9.31 -7.36
N GLN A 282 42.22 8.84 -6.36
CA GLN A 282 42.40 7.47 -5.84
C GLN A 282 41.09 6.94 -5.25
N ARG A 283 40.52 5.93 -5.92
CA ARG A 283 39.44 5.07 -5.39
C ARG A 283 39.99 4.24 -4.22
N SER A 284 39.42 4.42 -3.03
CA SER A 284 39.52 3.49 -1.90
C SER A 284 38.12 3.31 -1.32
N MET A 285 37.66 2.07 -1.18
CA MET A 285 36.40 1.74 -0.50
C MET A 285 36.50 2.16 0.97
N ASP A 286 35.81 3.24 1.33
CA ASP A 286 35.92 3.85 2.65
C ASP A 286 34.87 3.25 3.61
N ARG A 287 35.33 2.62 4.70
CA ARG A 287 34.50 1.94 5.70
C ARG A 287 33.71 2.91 6.62
N ASN A 288 33.77 4.21 6.37
CA ASN A 288 33.19 5.28 7.20
C ASN A 288 32.10 6.10 6.47
N ARG A 289 31.54 5.56 5.39
CA ARG A 289 30.48 6.19 4.59
C ARG A 289 29.24 5.33 4.64
N ILE A 290 28.14 5.92 5.09
CA ILE A 290 26.82 5.28 5.11
C ILE A 290 25.94 6.07 4.13
N ASP A 291 25.08 5.40 3.35
CA ASP A 291 24.15 6.12 2.47
C ASP A 291 23.20 6.98 3.34
N LEU A 292 22.89 8.22 2.92
CA LEU A 292 22.00 9.08 3.71
C LEU A 292 20.63 8.41 3.97
N THR A 293 20.16 7.60 3.03
CA THR A 293 18.92 6.82 3.19
C THR A 293 19.04 5.80 4.31
N GLU A 294 20.18 5.11 4.37
CA GLU A 294 20.48 4.10 5.39
C GLU A 294 20.66 4.75 6.77
N ALA A 295 21.31 5.90 6.84
CA ALA A 295 21.47 6.66 8.09
C ALA A 295 20.12 7.15 8.64
N VAL A 296 19.25 7.68 7.79
CA VAL A 296 17.90 8.10 8.18
C VAL A 296 17.05 6.90 8.62
N GLN A 297 17.21 5.75 7.96
CA GLN A 297 16.52 4.52 8.34
C GLN A 297 16.99 4.00 9.70
N ALA A 298 18.30 4.03 9.99
CA ALA A 298 18.83 3.62 11.29
C ALA A 298 18.27 4.48 12.44
N VAL A 299 18.20 5.80 12.27
CA VAL A 299 17.60 6.69 13.28
C VAL A 299 16.12 6.36 13.50
N ARG A 300 15.40 5.99 12.44
CA ARG A 300 13.99 5.57 12.55
C ARG A 300 13.84 4.27 13.33
N ASP A 301 14.70 3.30 13.07
CA ASP A 301 14.66 2.00 13.74
C ASP A 301 15.03 2.14 15.22
N ASP A 302 15.99 2.99 15.56
CA ASP A 302 16.36 3.31 16.95
C ASP A 302 15.22 4.01 17.71
N LEU A 303 14.53 4.97 17.07
CA LEU A 303 13.37 5.63 17.65
C LEU A 303 12.21 4.64 17.90
N ARG A 304 11.97 3.71 16.97
CA ARG A 304 10.96 2.65 17.15
C ARG A 304 11.33 1.71 18.28
N ALA A 305 12.57 1.24 18.31
CA ALA A 305 13.07 0.35 19.37
C ALA A 305 12.98 1.03 20.75
N ALA A 306 13.25 2.33 20.83
CA ALA A 306 13.09 3.10 22.07
C ALA A 306 11.63 3.12 22.57
N THR A 307 10.66 3.21 21.66
CA THR A 307 9.23 3.14 22.00
C THR A 307 8.81 1.73 22.45
N GLU A 308 9.29 0.68 21.78
CA GLU A 308 8.93 -0.72 22.07
C GLU A 308 9.56 -1.27 23.36
N SER A 309 10.69 -0.71 23.79
CA SER A 309 11.44 -1.17 24.98
C SER A 309 10.87 -0.66 26.31
N PHE A 310 9.73 0.04 26.32
CA PHE A 310 9.16 0.68 27.50
C PHE A 310 8.01 -0.11 28.13
N ASP A 311 8.12 -0.34 29.45
CA ASP A 311 7.15 -1.08 30.26
C ASP A 311 6.30 -0.10 31.10
N GLY A 312 5.35 0.58 30.45
CA GLY A 312 4.12 1.11 31.06
C GLY A 312 4.20 2.13 32.22
N GLY A 313 5.16 3.05 32.26
CA GLY A 313 5.16 4.18 33.22
C GLY A 313 4.17 5.31 32.88
N ASP A 314 3.77 6.09 33.91
CA ASP A 314 2.67 7.07 33.89
C ASP A 314 2.94 8.40 33.14
N LEU A 315 4.14 8.60 32.55
CA LEU A 315 4.55 9.85 31.91
C LEU A 315 4.84 9.63 30.41
N GLN A 316 4.10 10.34 29.56
CA GLN A 316 4.20 10.33 28.09
C GLN A 316 4.45 11.75 27.58
N PHE A 317 5.30 11.89 26.56
CA PHE A 317 5.63 13.17 25.92
C PHE A 317 5.46 13.07 24.41
N ASP A 318 4.71 13.99 23.82
CA ASP A 318 4.56 14.09 22.37
C ASP A 318 5.91 14.41 21.70
N MET A 319 6.27 13.64 20.67
CA MET A 319 7.43 14.00 19.85
C MET A 319 7.12 15.20 18.93
N GLY A 320 7.89 16.28 19.10
CA GLY A 320 7.95 17.38 18.14
C GLY A 320 8.80 17.06 16.90
N PRO A 321 9.01 18.04 16.01
CA PRO A 321 9.92 17.91 14.88
C PRO A 321 11.34 17.53 15.37
N ILE A 322 11.91 16.49 14.76
CA ILE A 322 13.27 16.03 15.06
C ILE A 322 14.21 16.66 14.03
N GLU A 323 15.15 17.48 14.50
CA GLU A 323 16.20 18.04 13.67
C GLU A 323 17.39 17.08 13.65
N LEU A 324 17.69 16.55 12.47
CA LEU A 324 18.87 15.75 12.23
C LEU A 324 19.88 16.54 11.43
N GLU A 325 21.13 16.48 11.86
CA GLU A 325 22.23 17.15 11.19
C GLU A 325 23.28 16.15 10.75
N PHE A 326 23.56 16.15 9.45
CA PHE A 326 24.56 15.29 8.86
C PHE A 326 25.66 16.11 8.20
N THR A 327 26.89 15.66 8.38
CA THR A 327 27.97 16.02 7.46
C THR A 327 27.92 15.03 6.32
N VAL A 328 27.59 15.50 5.12
CA VAL A 328 27.46 14.67 3.93
C VAL A 328 28.52 14.99 2.90
N GLU A 329 28.85 13.97 2.13
CA GLU A 329 29.63 14.08 0.92
C GLU A 329 28.71 13.91 -0.29
N LEU A 330 28.82 14.81 -1.26
CA LEU A 330 28.07 14.77 -2.52
C LEU A 330 29.02 14.42 -3.67
N GLU A 331 28.80 13.28 -4.32
CA GLU A 331 29.57 12.90 -5.52
C GLU A 331 28.62 12.73 -6.70
N ARG A 332 29.06 13.20 -7.87
CA ARG A 332 28.30 13.08 -9.11
C ARG A 332 28.43 11.66 -9.65
N ASP A 333 27.44 10.82 -9.38
CA ASP A 333 27.39 9.46 -9.90
C ASP A 333 26.48 9.41 -11.14
N PRO A 334 27.03 9.24 -12.37
CA PRO A 334 26.24 9.18 -13.60
C PRO A 334 25.34 7.93 -13.67
N ARG A 335 25.47 6.99 -12.74
CA ARG A 335 24.58 5.82 -12.60
C ARG A 335 23.45 6.04 -11.58
N ALA A 336 23.49 7.13 -10.80
CA ALA A 336 22.41 7.49 -9.90
C ALA A 336 21.30 8.25 -10.67
N ARG A 337 20.04 8.04 -10.27
CA ARG A 337 18.85 8.57 -10.97
C ARG A 337 18.80 10.11 -11.02
N SER A 338 19.40 10.78 -10.04
CA SER A 338 19.54 12.25 -9.96
C SER A 338 20.90 12.77 -10.44
N GLY A 339 21.82 11.87 -10.80
CA GLY A 339 23.20 12.20 -11.15
C GLY A 339 24.10 12.56 -9.96
N VAL A 340 23.60 12.52 -8.72
CA VAL A 340 24.38 12.81 -7.49
C VAL A 340 24.01 11.81 -6.40
N ARG A 341 25.01 11.27 -5.71
CA ARG A 341 24.86 10.36 -4.57
C ARG A 341 25.36 11.04 -3.30
N THR A 342 24.67 10.80 -2.18
CA THR A 342 24.90 11.47 -0.90
C THR A 342 25.27 10.44 0.16
N TRP A 343 26.42 10.60 0.78
CA TRP A 343 26.86 9.74 1.89
C TRP A 343 27.01 10.55 3.16
N VAL A 344 26.55 10.02 4.28
CA VAL A 344 26.84 10.53 5.62
C VAL A 344 28.24 10.09 6.00
N VAL A 345 29.05 11.05 6.42
CA VAL A 345 30.38 10.81 6.96
C VAL A 345 30.26 10.74 8.48
N THR A 346 30.53 9.57 9.06
CA THR A 346 30.64 9.42 10.51
C THR A 346 32.06 9.81 10.91
N ASP A 347 32.21 10.59 11.99
CA ASP A 347 33.47 11.21 12.40
C ASP A 347 34.68 10.28 12.25
N ALA A 348 35.52 10.56 11.25
CA ALA A 348 36.79 9.89 11.04
C ALA A 348 37.88 10.78 11.61
N ALA A 349 38.56 10.27 12.64
CA ALA A 349 39.83 10.80 13.13
C ALA A 349 40.72 11.20 11.94
N ALA A 350 41.23 12.42 11.98
CA ALA A 350 41.89 13.11 10.88
C ALA A 350 42.96 12.23 10.19
N GLY A 351 42.59 11.62 9.06
CA GLY A 351 43.48 10.86 8.18
C GLY A 351 43.59 11.58 6.85
N LYS A 352 44.80 12.07 6.55
CA LYS A 352 45.14 12.87 5.36
C LYS A 352 44.74 12.19 4.04
N ALA A 353 43.56 12.52 3.55
CA ALA A 353 43.16 12.44 2.15
C ALA A 353 42.38 13.73 1.85
N SER A 354 42.51 14.27 0.64
CA SER A 354 41.72 15.44 0.23
C SER A 354 40.25 15.03 0.23
N ALA A 355 39.54 15.36 1.32
CA ALA A 355 38.15 15.01 1.46
C ALA A 355 37.34 15.82 0.42
N PRO A 356 36.50 15.18 -0.40
CA PRO A 356 35.49 15.86 -1.22
C PRO A 356 34.63 16.82 -0.39
N ALA A 357 34.00 17.77 -1.09
CA ALA A 357 33.28 18.87 -0.44
C ALA A 357 32.27 18.33 0.58
N ARG A 358 32.53 18.64 1.85
CA ARG A 358 31.66 18.28 2.95
C ARG A 358 30.59 19.34 3.07
N HIS A 359 29.35 18.90 3.11
CA HIS A 359 28.17 19.75 3.21
C HIS A 359 27.45 19.45 4.52
N ARG A 360 27.04 20.49 5.23
CA ARG A 360 26.13 20.32 6.37
C ARG A 360 24.72 20.30 5.83
N LEU A 361 24.00 19.24 6.16
CA LEU A 361 22.63 19.02 5.72
C LEU A 361 21.75 18.86 6.97
N THR A 362 20.78 19.76 7.12
CA THR A 362 19.79 19.71 8.20
C THR A 362 18.47 19.16 7.65
N LEU A 363 17.96 18.11 8.29
CA LEU A 363 16.68 17.48 7.99
C LEU A 363 15.73 17.68 9.16
N THR A 364 14.51 18.10 8.86
CA THR A 364 13.42 18.14 9.84
C THR A 364 12.52 16.93 9.61
N LEU A 365 12.54 15.97 10.54
CA LEU A 365 11.61 14.85 10.52
C LEU A 365 10.43 15.19 11.43
N THR A 366 9.25 15.35 10.84
CA THR A 366 8.01 15.51 11.63
C THR A 366 7.38 14.13 11.82
N PRO A 367 7.37 13.57 13.04
CA PRO A 367 6.73 12.28 13.27
C PRO A 367 5.23 12.40 13.00
N ARG A 368 4.70 11.50 12.18
CA ARG A 368 3.26 11.40 11.89
C ARG A 368 2.81 9.98 12.14
N GLN A 369 1.70 9.87 12.84
CA GLN A 369 1.18 8.60 13.30
C GLN A 369 0.11 8.09 12.33
N LEU A 370 0.21 6.81 11.96
CA LEU A 370 -0.91 6.06 11.38
C LEU A 370 -1.69 5.47 12.54
N ALA A 371 -3.02 5.58 12.50
CA ALA A 371 -3.91 5.30 13.63
C ALA A 371 -3.57 3.99 14.37
N TYR A 372 -2.81 4.10 15.47
CA TYR A 372 -2.83 3.38 16.75
C TYR A 372 -1.57 3.79 17.56
N ARG A 373 -1.77 4.53 18.66
CA ARG A 373 -0.78 5.12 19.63
C ARG A 373 0.20 6.22 19.20
N SER A 374 0.10 7.36 19.88
CA SER A 374 1.04 8.50 19.83
C SER A 374 2.48 8.01 19.85
N VAL A 375 3.36 8.63 19.04
CA VAL A 375 4.79 8.37 19.17
C VAL A 375 5.29 9.19 20.34
N ASP A 376 5.17 8.61 21.52
CA ASP A 376 5.65 9.18 22.76
C ASP A 376 7.09 8.73 23.00
N VAL A 377 8.02 9.69 23.10
CA VAL A 377 9.40 9.39 23.50
C VAL A 377 9.59 9.88 24.92
N ALA A 378 9.80 8.92 25.83
CA ALA A 378 10.07 9.21 27.23
C ALA A 378 11.56 9.49 27.44
N ASP A 379 11.86 10.50 28.26
CA ASP A 379 13.23 10.88 28.60
C ASP A 379 13.87 9.87 29.59
N ARG A 380 15.17 9.60 29.43
CA ARG A 380 15.96 8.79 30.36
C ARG A 380 16.62 9.72 31.38
N MET A 381 16.17 9.67 32.64
CA MET A 381 17.00 10.01 33.79
C MET A 381 17.06 8.87 34.78
#